data_AF-A0A9D8FTG3-F1
#
_entry.id   AF-A0A9D8FTG3-F1
#
_cell.length_a   1.000
_cell.length_b   1.000
_cell.length_c   1.000
_cell.angle_alpha   90.00
_cell.angle_beta   90.00
_cell.angle_gamma   90.00
#
_symmetry.space_group_name_H-M   'P 1'
#
loop_
_entity.id
_entity.type
_entity.pdbx_description
1 polymer ?
#
loop_
_entity_poly.entity_id
_entity_poly.type
_entity_poly.pdbx_seq_one_letter_code
_entity_poly.pdbx_strand_id
1 'polypeptide(L)'
;MATEKAVKLPTQVWQHIVQLGVERHIQELESQLLEAQLRIAEYEDQHGMSFARLQEVGLPPDADLEAHEAYVEWSSWEGYQAELQERLEELRAVLESADGWFSPSYPRRRSV
;
A
#
# COMPACT_ATOMS: atom_id res chain seq x y z
N MET A 1 -29.83 23.66 8.00
CA MET A 1 -28.36 23.53 8.00
C MET A 1 -27.98 22.79 9.27
N ALA A 2 -27.55 21.53 9.18
CA ALA A 2 -27.09 20.78 10.33
C ALA A 2 -25.68 21.27 10.67
N THR A 3 -25.52 21.90 11.83
CA THR A 3 -24.22 22.22 12.38
C THR A 3 -23.59 20.92 12.86
N GLU A 4 -22.59 20.43 12.12
CA GLU A 4 -21.77 19.31 12.58
C GLU A 4 -21.11 19.70 13.91
N LYS A 5 -21.66 19.19 15.01
CA LYS A 5 -21.08 19.36 16.34
C LYS A 5 -19.79 18.54 16.37
N ALA A 6 -18.65 19.21 16.35
CA ALA A 6 -17.36 18.56 16.52
C ALA A 6 -17.35 17.76 17.84
N VAL A 7 -17.20 16.44 17.73
CA VAL A 7 -17.10 15.54 18.89
C VAL A 7 -15.74 15.78 19.53
N LYS A 8 -15.73 16.32 20.76
CA LYS A 8 -14.50 16.45 21.55
C LYS A 8 -14.21 15.13 22.24
N LEU A 9 -13.24 14.39 21.71
CA LEU A 9 -12.73 13.18 22.34
C LEU A 9 -11.55 13.52 23.26
N PRO A 10 -11.35 12.78 24.36
CA PRO A 10 -10.09 12.81 25.10
C PRO A 10 -8.93 12.49 24.16
N THR A 11 -7.78 13.14 24.36
CA THR A 11 -6.60 12.96 23.51
C THR A 11 -6.20 11.49 23.37
N GLN A 12 -6.27 10.71 24.44
CA GLN A 12 -5.96 9.27 24.41
C GLN A 12 -6.93 8.46 23.55
N VAL A 13 -8.22 8.81 23.57
CA VAL A 13 -9.24 8.14 22.76
C VAL A 13 -9.05 8.50 21.29
N TRP A 14 -8.77 9.76 21.00
CA TRP A 14 -8.47 10.21 19.64
C TRP A 14 -7.21 9.53 19.08
N GLN A 15 -6.14 9.47 19.88
CA GLN A 15 -4.91 8.77 19.54
C GLN A 15 -5.17 7.29 19.22
N HIS A 16 -5.92 6.59 20.07
CA HIS A 16 -6.23 5.18 19.82
C HIS A 16 -7.04 4.97 18.53
N ILE A 17 -8.01 5.85 18.23
CA ILE A 17 -8.78 5.78 16.97
C ILE A 17 -7.88 6.00 15.75
N VAL A 18 -6.98 6.99 15.82
CA VAL A 18 -6.02 7.25 14.72
C VAL A 18 -5.09 6.05 14.54
N GLN A 19 -4.56 5.48 15.62
CA GLN A 19 -3.71 4.28 15.54
C GLN A 19 -4.44 3.13 14.85
N LEU A 20 -5.66 2.80 15.27
CA LEU A 20 -6.46 1.75 14.64
C LEU A 20 -6.74 2.05 13.16
N GLY A 21 -6.97 3.32 12.82
CA GLY A 21 -7.17 3.76 11.45
C GLY A 21 -5.91 3.57 10.59
N VAL A 22 -4.74 3.91 11.11
CA VAL A 22 -3.45 3.72 10.42
C VAL A 22 -3.15 2.23 10.25
N GLU A 23 -3.31 1.41 11.31
CA GLU A 23 -3.11 -0.04 11.23
C GLU A 23 -4.02 -0.69 10.18
N ARG A 24 -5.30 -0.31 10.15
CA ARG A 24 -6.25 -0.74 9.12
C ARG A 24 -5.80 -0.32 7.73
N HIS A 25 -5.39 0.93 7.56
CA HIS A 25 -5.02 1.44 6.25
C HIS A 25 -3.76 0.75 5.70
N ILE A 26 -2.79 0.44 6.57
CA ILE A 26 -1.62 -0.36 6.21
C ILE A 26 -2.05 -1.75 5.71
N GLN A 27 -2.96 -2.45 6.41
CA GLN A 27 -3.46 -3.75 5.96
C GLN A 27 -4.14 -3.69 4.59
N GLU A 28 -4.89 -2.62 4.32
CA GLU A 28 -5.55 -2.40 3.03
C GLU A 28 -4.52 -2.19 1.92
N LEU A 29 -3.49 -1.38 2.16
CA LEU A 29 -2.40 -1.17 1.20
C LEU A 29 -1.54 -2.42 0.98
N GLU A 30 -1.27 -3.20 2.03
CA GLU A 30 -0.56 -4.48 1.91
C GLU A 30 -1.35 -5.48 1.05
N SER A 31 -2.68 -5.52 1.20
CA SER A 31 -3.54 -6.36 0.36
C SER A 31 -3.52 -5.91 -1.10
N GLN A 32 -3.56 -4.60 -1.37
CA GLN A 32 -3.45 -4.05 -2.73
C GLN A 32 -2.07 -4.33 -3.33
N LEU A 33 -1.01 -4.24 -2.53
CA LEU A 33 0.35 -4.50 -2.96
C LEU A 33 0.52 -5.97 -3.37
N LEU A 34 -0.05 -6.89 -2.59
CA LEU A 34 -0.07 -8.31 -2.93
C LEU A 34 -0.81 -8.55 -4.25
N GLU A 35 -1.95 -7.91 -4.48
CA GLU A 35 -2.68 -8.02 -5.75
C GLU A 35 -1.83 -7.54 -6.93
N ALA A 36 -1.21 -6.36 -6.82
CA ALA A 36 -0.33 -5.83 -7.87
C ALA A 36 0.83 -6.77 -8.18
N GLN A 37 1.48 -7.33 -7.14
CA GLN A 37 2.55 -8.31 -7.30
C GLN A 37 2.10 -9.59 -8.01
N LEU A 38 0.90 -10.09 -7.68
CA LEU A 38 0.33 -11.26 -8.35
C LEU A 38 0.05 -10.98 -9.82
N ARG A 39 -0.49 -9.81 -10.16
CA ARG A 39 -0.72 -9.41 -11.56
C ARG A 39 0.58 -9.29 -12.35
N ILE A 40 1.61 -8.65 -11.78
CA ILE A 40 2.93 -8.57 -12.39
C ILE A 40 3.49 -9.97 -12.64
N ALA A 41 3.41 -10.87 -11.64
CA ALA A 41 3.88 -12.24 -11.78
C ALA A 41 3.12 -13.02 -12.87
N GLU A 42 1.80 -12.80 -13.02
CA GLU A 42 1.01 -13.38 -14.11
C GLU A 42 1.53 -12.93 -15.50
N TYR A 43 1.85 -11.65 -15.68
CA TYR A 43 2.46 -11.16 -16.92
C TYR A 43 3.87 -11.72 -17.14
N GLU A 44 4.69 -11.77 -16.09
CA GLU A 44 6.05 -12.33 -16.17
C GLU A 44 6.03 -13.79 -16.61
N ASP A 45 5.09 -14.58 -16.10
CA ASP A 45 4.90 -15.98 -16.51
C ASP A 45 4.40 -16.09 -17.95
N GLN A 46 3.41 -15.27 -18.34
CA GLN A 46 2.86 -15.25 -19.70
C GLN A 46 3.89 -14.86 -20.76
N HIS A 47 4.75 -13.89 -20.45
CA HIS A 47 5.77 -13.39 -21.38
C HIS A 47 7.14 -14.05 -21.22
N GLY A 48 7.34 -14.85 -20.17
CA GLY A 48 8.59 -15.57 -19.89
C GLY A 48 9.78 -14.66 -19.59
N MET A 49 9.54 -13.42 -19.18
CA MET A 49 10.57 -12.42 -18.87
C MET A 49 10.04 -11.40 -17.87
N SER A 50 10.92 -10.60 -17.27
CA SER A 50 10.51 -9.47 -16.42
C SER A 50 10.13 -8.24 -17.23
N PHE A 51 9.37 -7.32 -16.63
CA PHE A 51 9.00 -6.07 -17.29
C PHE A 51 10.23 -5.23 -17.62
N ALA A 52 11.18 -5.16 -16.70
CA ALA A 52 12.45 -4.46 -16.91
C ALA A 52 13.17 -5.00 -18.16
N ARG A 53 13.17 -6.33 -18.36
CA ARG A 53 13.75 -6.92 -19.56
C ARG A 53 12.96 -6.56 -20.82
N LEU A 54 11.64 -6.58 -20.74
CA LEU A 54 10.76 -6.17 -21.85
C LEU A 54 11.00 -4.71 -22.25
N GLN A 55 11.20 -3.80 -21.28
CA GLN A 55 11.51 -2.40 -21.54
C GLN A 55 12.87 -2.21 -22.24
N GLU A 56 13.86 -3.05 -21.94
CA GLU A 56 15.17 -3.00 -22.59
C GLU A 56 15.13 -3.48 -24.05
N VAL A 57 14.45 -4.60 -24.29
CA VAL A 57 14.42 -5.23 -25.62
C VAL A 57 13.34 -4.64 -26.54
N GLY A 58 12.33 -4.01 -25.95
CA GLY A 58 11.16 -3.51 -26.64
C GLY A 58 10.19 -4.63 -27.03
N LEU A 59 8.98 -4.23 -27.43
CA LEU A 59 8.06 -5.16 -28.06
C LEU A 59 8.62 -5.64 -29.41
N PRO A 60 8.32 -6.88 -29.82
CA PRO A 60 8.65 -7.37 -31.17
C PRO A 60 8.11 -6.42 -32.26
N PRO A 61 8.81 -6.29 -33.40
CA PRO A 61 8.37 -5.41 -34.49
C PRO A 61 7.04 -5.86 -35.13
N ASP A 62 6.65 -7.11 -34.94
CA ASP A 62 5.40 -7.73 -35.38
C ASP A 62 4.38 -7.91 -34.25
N ALA A 63 4.60 -7.24 -33.10
CA ALA A 63 3.66 -7.25 -31.98
C ALA A 63 2.27 -6.77 -32.42
N ASP A 64 1.26 -7.57 -32.12
CA ASP A 64 -0.13 -7.25 -32.40
C ASP A 64 -0.70 -6.28 -31.34
N LEU A 65 -1.98 -5.95 -31.49
CA LEU A 65 -2.65 -5.04 -30.57
C LEU A 65 -2.67 -5.59 -29.14
N GLU A 66 -2.88 -6.89 -28.98
CA GLU A 66 -2.95 -7.55 -27.67
C GLU A 66 -1.62 -7.42 -26.92
N ALA A 67 -0.48 -7.62 -27.60
CA ALA A 67 0.84 -7.41 -27.02
C ALA A 67 1.08 -5.95 -26.57
N HIS A 68 0.56 -4.97 -27.32
CA HIS A 68 0.66 -3.56 -26.92
C HIS A 68 -0.23 -3.24 -25.71
N GLU A 69 -1.45 -3.77 -25.67
CA GLU A 69 -2.37 -3.61 -24.54
C GLU A 69 -1.79 -4.24 -23.27
N ALA A 70 -1.26 -5.46 -23.37
CA ALA A 70 -0.57 -6.14 -22.28
C ALA A 70 0.62 -5.33 -21.74
N TYR A 71 1.43 -4.73 -22.63
CA TYR A 71 2.53 -3.86 -22.22
C TYR A 71 2.04 -2.63 -21.41
N VAL A 72 0.98 -1.97 -21.87
CA VAL A 72 0.41 -0.79 -21.19
C VAL A 72 -0.17 -1.16 -19.84
N GLU A 73 -0.90 -2.27 -19.77
CA GLU A 73 -1.50 -2.74 -18.52
C GLU A 73 -0.42 -3.17 -17.52
N TRP A 74 0.56 -3.95 -17.96
CA TRP A 74 1.67 -4.36 -17.12
C TRP A 74 2.49 -3.16 -16.62
N SER A 75 2.79 -2.18 -17.48
CA SER A 75 3.44 -0.93 -17.06
C SER A 75 2.65 -0.19 -15.97
N SER A 76 1.32 -0.27 -16.04
CA SER A 76 0.43 0.38 -15.06
C SER A 76 0.47 -0.34 -13.72
N TRP A 77 0.54 -1.68 -13.73
CA TRP A 77 0.73 -2.48 -12.52
C TRP A 77 2.09 -2.24 -11.85
N GLU A 78 3.17 -2.12 -12.62
CA GLU A 78 4.51 -1.77 -12.11
C GLU A 78 4.51 -0.40 -11.41
N GLY A 79 3.89 0.59 -12.05
CA GLY A 79 3.71 1.92 -11.46
C GLY A 79 2.87 1.88 -10.18
N TYR A 80 1.76 1.15 -10.19
CA TYR A 80 0.88 1.02 -9.04
C TYR A 80 1.57 0.29 -7.88
N GLN A 81 2.35 -0.76 -8.14
CA GLN A 81 3.17 -1.43 -7.13
C GLN A 81 4.13 -0.44 -6.45
N ALA A 82 4.84 0.38 -7.24
CA ALA A 82 5.77 1.36 -6.70
C ALA A 82 5.07 2.42 -5.83
N GLU A 83 3.92 2.93 -6.27
CA GLU A 83 3.10 3.89 -5.50
C GLU A 83 2.61 3.29 -4.17
N LEU A 84 2.19 2.03 -4.17
CA LEU A 84 1.77 1.35 -2.94
C LEU A 84 2.93 1.15 -1.96
N GLN A 85 4.11 0.80 -2.47
CA GLN A 85 5.31 0.66 -1.65
C GLN A 85 5.71 1.99 -1.00
N GLU A 86 5.70 3.09 -1.76
CA GLU A 86 5.98 4.43 -1.24
C GLU A 86 4.99 4.82 -0.12
N ARG A 87 3.68 4.65 -0.36
CA ARG A 87 2.66 4.95 0.66
C ARG A 87 2.81 4.11 1.93
N LEU A 88 3.14 2.82 1.79
CA LEU A 88 3.38 1.95 2.93
C LEU A 88 4.61 2.40 3.73
N GLU A 89 5.68 2.80 3.05
CA GLU A 89 6.89 3.32 3.69
C GLU A 89 6.59 4.62 4.46
N GLU A 90 5.86 5.56 3.86
CA GLU A 90 5.42 6.79 4.51
C GLU A 90 4.61 6.51 5.79
N LEU A 91 3.63 5.61 5.73
CA LEU A 91 2.79 5.28 6.88
C LEU A 91 3.55 4.55 7.99
N ARG A 92 4.47 3.67 7.62
CA ARG A 92 5.33 2.97 8.59
C ARG A 92 6.28 3.95 9.28
N ALA A 93 6.86 4.89 8.54
CA ALA A 93 7.68 5.96 9.11
C ALA A 93 6.88 6.84 10.10
N VAL A 94 5.60 7.11 9.80
CA VAL A 94 4.70 7.80 10.74
C VAL A 94 4.49 6.98 12.02
N LEU A 95 4.29 5.66 11.93
CA LEU A 95 4.16 4.82 13.13
C LEU A 95 5.44 4.77 13.97
N GLU A 96 6.60 4.58 13.33
CA GLU A 96 7.90 4.52 14.00
C GLU A 96 8.26 5.84 14.68
N SER A 97 8.02 6.96 14.01
CA SER A 97 8.23 8.30 14.60
C SER A 97 7.22 8.60 15.71
N ALA A 98 6.03 8.03 15.63
CA ALA A 98 4.99 8.24 16.62
C ALA A 98 5.04 7.24 17.79
N ASP A 99 5.89 6.20 17.77
CA ASP A 99 6.10 5.30 18.91
C ASP A 99 6.62 6.06 20.17
N GLY A 100 7.21 7.25 19.97
CA GLY A 100 7.52 8.22 21.04
C GLY A 100 6.32 9.05 21.53
N TRP A 101 5.25 9.15 20.76
CA TRP A 101 4.00 9.90 21.02
C TRP A 101 2.85 9.01 21.53
N PHE A 102 2.82 7.74 21.14
CA PHE A 102 1.73 6.79 21.40
C PHE A 102 1.99 5.81 22.55
N SER A 103 3.11 5.93 23.29
CA SER A 103 3.41 5.08 24.44
C SER A 103 2.28 5.11 25.48
N PRO A 104 1.53 4.00 25.67
CA PRO A 104 0.48 3.94 26.67
C PRO A 104 1.15 3.84 28.03
N SER A 105 1.02 4.86 28.87
CA SER A 105 1.31 4.78 30.30
C SER A 105 0.22 3.96 31.01
N TYR A 106 -0.07 2.74 30.54
CA TYR A 106 -0.93 1.83 31.26
C TYR A 106 -0.06 0.83 32.02
N PRO A 107 -0.15 0.77 33.36
CA PRO A 107 0.48 -0.31 34.10
C PRO A 107 -0.15 -1.62 33.63
N ARG A 108 0.69 -2.54 33.12
CA ARG A 108 0.30 -3.94 32.93
C ARG A 108 -0.30 -4.42 34.24
N ARG A 109 -1.62 -4.67 34.30
CA ARG A 109 -2.21 -5.40 35.42
C ARG A 109 -1.47 -6.73 35.48
N ARG A 110 -0.69 -6.96 36.53
CA ARG A 110 -0.25 -8.29 36.90
C ARG A 110 -1.52 -9.10 37.16
N SER A 111 -1.73 -10.13 36.37
CA SER A 111 -2.68 -11.19 36.69
C SER A 111 -2.27 -11.77 38.04
N VAL A 112 -3.23 -11.82 38.96
CA VAL A 112 -3.15 -12.51 40.26
C VAL A 112 -3.37 -13.99 40.04
#